data_AF-A0A0J7IWQ6-F1
#
_entry.id   AF-A0A0J7IWQ6-F1
#
_cell.length_a   1.000
_cell.length_b   1.000
_cell.length_c   1.000
_cell.angle_alpha   90.00
_cell.angle_beta   90.00
_cell.angle_gamma   90.00
#
_symmetry.space_group_name_H-M   'P 1'
#
loop_
_entity.id
_entity.type
_entity.pdbx_description
1 polymer ?
#
loop_
_entity_poly.entity_id
_entity_poly.type
_entity_poly.pdbx_seq_one_letter_code
_entity_poly.pdbx_strand_id
1 'polypeptide(L)' 'MQKPLQLNTLLRYKIIRDIYLQYKTEDIPDSVILRKYIRPRFPISRGTLNTVLSTPIDKLLSELGDYQQS' A
#
# COMPACT_ATOMS: atom_id res chain seq x y z
N MET A 1 -13.28 -0.98 19.32
CA MET A 1 -12.43 -1.94 18.58
C MET A 1 -12.42 -1.54 17.11
N GLN A 2 -11.25 -1.31 16.51
CA GLN A 2 -11.18 -1.14 15.06
C GLN A 2 -11.42 -2.51 14.41
N LYS A 3 -12.30 -2.55 13.40
CA LYS A 3 -12.57 -3.78 12.65
C LYS A 3 -11.31 -4.17 11.88
N PRO A 4 -10.91 -5.46 11.87
CA PRO A 4 -9.76 -5.89 11.08
C PRO A 4 -9.98 -5.55 9.60
N LEU A 5 -8.90 -5.09 8.94
CA LEU A 5 -8.93 -4.84 7.51
C LEU A 5 -9.18 -6.15 6.75
N GLN A 6 -9.96 -6.08 5.68
CA GLN A 6 -10.25 -7.24 4.85
C GLN A 6 -9.04 -7.61 3.99
N LEU A 7 -8.88 -8.91 3.70
CA LEU A 7 -7.81 -9.46 2.85
C LEU A 7 -7.65 -8.69 1.53
N ASN A 8 -8.74 -8.47 0.78
CA ASN A 8 -8.71 -7.73 -0.49
C ASN A 8 -8.25 -6.28 -0.35
N THR A 9 -8.48 -5.66 0.80
CA THR A 9 -7.98 -4.30 1.08
C THR A 9 -6.48 -4.34 1.35
N LEU A 10 -6.00 -5.30 2.13
CA LEU A 10 -4.57 -5.47 2.41
C LEU A 10 -3.77 -5.84 1.16
N LEU A 11 -4.31 -6.70 0.29
CA LEU A 11 -3.68 -7.02 -1.00
C LEU A 11 -3.59 -5.79 -1.90
N ARG A 12 -4.63 -4.96 -1.97
CA ARG A 12 -4.59 -3.68 -2.69
C ARG A 12 -3.55 -2.74 -2.09
N TYR A 13 -3.46 -2.66 -0.76
CA TYR A 13 -2.45 -1.85 -0.08
C TYR A 13 -1.04 -2.35 -0.38
N LYS A 14 -0.80 -3.66 -0.41
CA LYS A 14 0.48 -4.27 -0.78
C LYS A 14 0.90 -3.82 -2.18
N ILE A 15 0.02 -3.99 -3.18
CA ILE A 15 0.28 -3.57 -4.57
C ILE A 15 0.61 -2.07 -4.66
N ILE A 16 -0.14 -1.22 -3.96
CA ILE A 16 0.11 0.23 -3.95
C ILE A 16 1.46 0.56 -3.32
N ARG A 17 1.80 -0.08 -2.18
CA ARG A 17 3.09 0.10 -1.50
C ARG A 17 4.24 -0.37 -2.40
N ASP A 18 4.09 -1.50 -3.07
CA ASP A 18 5.12 -2.07 -3.93
C ASP A 18 5.38 -1.15 -5.14
N ILE A 19 4.32 -0.61 -5.77
CA ILE A 19 4.46 0.43 -6.79
C ILE A 19 5.16 1.66 -6.21
N TYR A 20 4.78 2.12 -5.02
CA TYR A 20 5.43 3.27 -4.39
C TYR A 20 6.94 3.03 -4.22
N LEU A 21 7.33 1.90 -3.64
CA LEU A 21 8.72 1.53 -3.38
C LEU A 21 9.51 1.35 -4.66
N GLN A 22 8.91 0.80 -5.72
CA GLN A 22 9.55 0.64 -7.03
C GLN A 22 10.07 1.98 -7.60
N TYR A 23 9.35 3.08 -7.38
CA TYR A 23 9.70 4.39 -7.90
C TYR A 23 10.25 5.34 -6.84
N LYS A 24 10.32 4.92 -5.57
CA LYS A 24 10.77 5.80 -4.49
C LYS A 24 12.29 5.89 -4.48
N THR A 25 12.78 7.08 -4.77
CA THR A 25 14.17 7.50 -4.55
C THR A 25 14.19 8.78 -3.72
N GLU A 26 15.37 9.18 -3.23
CA GLU A 26 15.55 10.41 -2.45
C GLU A 26 15.08 11.65 -3.23
N ASP A 27 15.33 11.69 -4.54
CA ASP A 27 15.02 12.82 -5.41
C ASP A 27 13.56 12.92 -5.83
N ILE A 28 12.77 11.85 -5.67
CA ILE A 28 11.38 11.81 -6.16
C ILE A 28 10.40 12.08 -5.01
N PRO A 29 9.63 13.18 -5.07
CA PRO A 29 8.59 13.47 -4.08
C PRO A 29 7.43 12.49 -4.16
N ASP A 30 6.84 12.16 -3.02
CA ASP A 30 5.70 11.23 -2.94
C ASP A 30 4.50 11.69 -3.77
N SER A 31 4.31 13.00 -3.90
CA SER A 31 3.25 13.59 -4.74
C SER A 31 3.44 13.27 -6.21
N VAL A 32 4.69 13.16 -6.68
CA VAL A 32 5.02 12.76 -8.06
C VAL A 32 4.72 11.28 -8.25
N ILE A 33 5.11 10.43 -7.30
CA ILE A 33 4.85 8.99 -7.36
C ILE A 33 3.34 8.72 -7.36
N LEU A 34 2.62 9.37 -6.43
CA LEU A 34 1.18 9.29 -6.34
C LEU A 34 0.50 9.69 -7.65
N ARG A 35 0.90 10.83 -8.24
CA ARG A 35 0.27 11.35 -9.46
C ARG A 35 0.61 10.55 -10.71
N LYS A 36 1.87 10.12 -10.88
CA LYS A 36 2.35 9.49 -12.12
C LYS A 36 2.17 7.96 -12.15
N TYR A 37 2.29 7.27 -11.01
CA TYR A 37 2.40 5.80 -11.00
C TYR A 37 1.24 5.11 -10.27
N ILE A 38 0.66 5.76 -9.25
CA ILE A 38 -0.42 5.17 -8.45
C ILE A 38 -1.80 5.61 -8.94
N ARG A 39 -2.08 6.92 -8.98
CA ARG A 39 -3.39 7.48 -9.35
C ARG A 39 -3.96 7.01 -10.69
N PRO A 40 -3.16 6.79 -11.75
CA PRO A 40 -3.68 6.25 -12.99
C PRO A 40 -4.31 4.85 -12.86
N ARG A 41 -3.93 4.09 -11.83
CA ARG A 41 -4.39 2.71 -11.58
C ARG A 41 -5.32 2.62 -10.36
N PHE A 42 -5.10 3.47 -9.36
CA PHE A 42 -5.81 3.47 -8.09
C PHE A 42 -6.22 4.91 -7.74
N PRO A 43 -7.52 5.27 -7.86
CA PRO A 43 -7.99 6.62 -7.58
C PRO A 43 -8.02 6.90 -6.06
N ILE A 44 -6.84 7.11 -5.48
CA ILE A 44 -6.65 7.31 -4.04
C ILE A 44 -6.20 8.74 -3.71
N SER A 45 -6.53 9.15 -2.49
CA SER A 45 -6.06 10.40 -1.91
C SER A 45 -4.61 10.28 -1.41
N ARG A 46 -3.96 11.41 -1.12
CA ARG A 46 -2.65 11.41 -0.45
C ARG A 46 -2.76 10.85 0.97
N GLY A 47 -3.85 11.11 1.68
CA GLY A 47 -4.11 10.55 3.00
C GLY A 47 -4.18 9.02 2.95
N THR A 48 -4.85 8.47 1.94
CA THR A 48 -4.91 7.01 1.72
C THR A 48 -3.54 6.42 1.42
N LEU A 49 -2.70 7.10 0.62
CA LEU A 49 -1.32 6.66 0.43
C LEU A 49 -0.55 6.63 1.75
N ASN A 50 -0.66 7.66 2.59
CA ASN A 50 -0.02 7.68 3.90
C ASN A 50 -0.52 6.52 4.78
N THR A 51 -1.83 6.24 4.77
CA THR A 51 -2.40 5.07 5.45
C THR A 51 -1.80 3.77 4.93
N VAL A 52 -1.66 3.61 3.61
CA VAL A 52 -1.02 2.42 3.02
C VAL A 52 0.41 2.28 3.53
N LEU A 53 1.20 3.35 3.52
CA LEU A 53 2.61 3.35 3.93
C LEU A 53 2.80 3.11 5.43
N SER A 54 1.83 3.49 6.27
CA SER A 54 1.89 3.27 7.72
C SER A 54 1.21 1.98 8.19
N THR A 55 0.47 1.29 7.31
CA THR A 55 -0.18 0.02 7.65
C THR A 55 0.86 -1.10 7.69
N PRO A 56 0.91 -1.93 8.75
CA PRO A 56 1.80 -3.11 8.82
C PRO A 56 1.23 -4.25 7.95
N ILE A 57 1.21 -4.05 6.64
CA ILE A 57 0.48 -4.88 5.67
C ILE A 57 0.90 -6.35 5.75
N ASP A 58 2.20 -6.65 5.74
CA ASP A 58 2.68 -8.04 5.70
C ASP A 58 2.34 -8.80 6.98
N LYS A 59 2.42 -8.14 8.14
CA LYS A 59 2.00 -8.70 9.42
C LYS A 59 0.51 -9.03 9.41
N LEU A 60 -0.33 -8.06 8.99
CA LEU A 60 -1.79 -8.24 8.93
C LEU A 60 -2.20 -9.31 7.92
N LEU A 61 -1.48 -9.43 6.79
CA LEU A 61 -1.71 -10.51 5.83
C LEU A 61 -1.37 -11.88 6.44
N SER A 62 -0.23 -12.00 7.11
CA SER A 62 0.18 -13.24 7.79
C SER A 62 -0.80 -13.67 8.87
N GLU A 63 -1.41 -12.73 9.59
CA GLU A 63 -2.41 -13.01 10.63
C GLU A 63 -3.75 -13.50 10.07
N LEU A 64 -4.09 -13.16 8.81
CA LEU A 64 -5.37 -13.51 8.18
C LEU A 64 -5.38 -14.88 7.47
N GLY A 65 -4.22 -15.50 7.36
CA GLY A 65 -4.01 -16.82 6.78
C GLY A 65 -2.54 -16.95 6.51
N ASP A 66 -1.96 -18.14 6.74
CA ASP A 66 -0.55 -18.48 6.53
C ASP A 66 -0.04 -18.02 5.15
N TYR A 67 0.30 -16.73 5.01
CA TYR A 67 0.72 -16.12 3.76
C TYR A 67 2.18 -16.52 3.55
N GLN A 68 2.37 -17.78 3.17
CA GLN A 68 3.64 -18.32 2.72
C GLN A 68 4.01 -17.55 1.45
N GLN A 69 4.95 -16.63 1.60
CA GLN A 69 5.59 -15.95 0.49
C GLN A 69 6.48 -17.01 -0.19
N SER A 70 5.96 -17.67 -1.22
CA SER A 70 6.72 -18.59 -2.08
C SER A 70 7.86 -17.88 -2.79
#